data_AF-A0A946YH93-F1
#
_entry.id   AF-A0A946YH93-F1
#
_cell.length_a   1.000
_cell.length_b   1.000
_cell.length_c   1.000
_cell.angle_alpha   90.00
_cell.angle_beta   90.00
_cell.angle_gamma   90.00
#
_symmetry.space_group_name_H-M   'P 1'
#
loop_
_entity.id
_entity.type
_entity.pdbx_description
1 polymer ?
#
loop_
_entity_poly.entity_id
_entity_poly.type
_entity_poly.pdbx_seq_one_letter_code
_entity_poly.pdbx_strand_id
1 'polypeptide(L)'
;TIECGGSFEDVADRIAQDGLERYFTAEELFAPESRDYDIELFFNPVRIEMHQASTIACGESGASGFDITLAMDIEHHNFGLVTPDTLLGWINPAAMDKMAAFDAERSNHFKQLYREQDGALYPRRNQKLFMITSNLDIARSDCLWYAALAE
;
A
#
# COMPACT_ATOMS: atom_id res chain seq x y z
N THR A 1 5.10 11.10 -15.04
CA THR A 1 4.25 9.90 -15.04
C THR A 1 2.91 10.28 -14.44
N ILE A 2 1.82 9.69 -14.92
CA ILE A 2 0.49 9.83 -14.33
C ILE A 2 0.20 8.47 -13.69
N GLU A 3 0.09 8.43 -12.36
CA GLU A 3 -0.30 7.24 -11.62
C GLU A 3 -1.79 7.35 -11.33
N CYS A 4 -2.57 6.35 -11.76
CA CYS A 4 -4.02 6.47 -11.82
C CYS A 4 -4.75 5.62 -10.77
N GLY A 5 -4.09 4.60 -10.20
CA GLY A 5 -4.72 3.65 -9.28
C GLY A 5 -4.89 2.25 -9.89
N GLY A 6 -5.80 1.45 -9.33
CA GLY A 6 -6.03 0.06 -9.74
C GLY A 6 -6.66 -0.09 -11.13
N SER A 7 -6.33 -1.17 -11.85
CA SER A 7 -6.75 -1.38 -13.24
C SER A 7 -8.25 -1.67 -13.44
N PHE A 8 -9.01 -1.81 -12.35
CA PHE A 8 -10.45 -2.12 -12.37
C PHE A 8 -11.30 -1.07 -11.66
N GLU A 9 -10.71 0.09 -11.31
CA GLU A 9 -11.40 1.15 -10.60
C GLU A 9 -11.85 2.24 -11.57
N ASP A 10 -13.15 2.55 -11.62
CA ASP A 10 -13.69 3.64 -12.44
C ASP A 10 -13.05 5.01 -12.12
N VAL A 11 -12.59 5.18 -10.87
CA VAL A 11 -11.89 6.40 -10.46
C VAL A 11 -10.51 6.50 -11.12
N ALA A 12 -9.84 5.37 -11.34
CA ALA A 12 -8.53 5.33 -11.98
C ALA A 12 -8.62 5.72 -13.46
N ASP A 13 -9.65 5.25 -14.16
CA ASP A 13 -9.92 5.66 -15.55
C ASP A 13 -10.13 7.17 -15.66
N ARG A 14 -10.87 7.76 -14.71
CA ARG A 14 -11.09 9.21 -14.66
C ARG A 14 -9.79 9.96 -14.40
N ILE A 15 -8.99 9.54 -13.43
CA ILE A 15 -7.69 10.17 -13.12
C ILE A 15 -6.77 10.09 -14.34
N ALA A 16 -6.75 8.97 -15.05
CA ALA A 16 -5.98 8.80 -16.27
C ALA A 16 -6.43 9.79 -17.36
N GLN A 17 -7.74 9.89 -17.59
CA GLN A 17 -8.30 10.81 -18.57
C GLN A 17 -7.98 12.26 -18.21
N ASP A 18 -8.29 12.70 -16.99
CA ASP A 18 -8.04 14.07 -16.52
C ASP A 18 -6.55 14.43 -16.62
N GLY A 19 -5.67 13.49 -16.26
CA GLY A 19 -4.23 13.64 -16.36
C GLY A 19 -3.74 13.80 -17.80
N LEU A 20 -4.26 12.97 -18.72
CA LEU A 20 -3.92 13.04 -20.15
C LEU A 20 -4.44 14.32 -20.78
N GLU A 21 -5.70 14.68 -20.55
CA GLU A 21 -6.29 15.93 -21.04
C GLU A 21 -5.46 17.12 -20.59
N ARG A 22 -5.16 17.22 -19.29
CA ARG A 22 -4.31 18.29 -18.76
C ARG A 22 -2.92 18.31 -19.41
N TYR A 23 -2.32 17.15 -19.66
CA TYR A 23 -1.00 17.06 -20.28
C TYR A 23 -1.02 17.52 -21.74
N PHE A 24 -2.06 17.18 -22.50
CA PHE A 24 -2.15 17.53 -23.92
C PHE A 24 -2.67 18.95 -24.19
N THR A 25 -3.46 19.52 -23.28
CA THR A 25 -4.07 20.85 -23.47
C THR A 25 -3.35 21.98 -22.75
N ALA A 26 -2.34 21.69 -21.92
CA ALA A 26 -1.56 22.74 -21.24
C ALA A 26 -0.73 23.53 -22.25
N GLU A 27 -0.90 24.85 -22.28
CA GLU A 27 -0.05 25.75 -23.08
C GLU A 27 1.41 25.72 -22.59
N GLU A 28 1.60 25.66 -21.26
CA GLU A 28 2.90 25.49 -20.62
C GLU A 28 2.84 24.44 -19.50
N LEU A 29 3.42 23.26 -19.74
CA LEU A 29 3.40 22.14 -18.80
C LEU A 29 4.05 22.45 -17.44
N PHE A 30 5.04 23.34 -17.41
CA PHE A 30 5.86 23.64 -16.22
C PHE A 30 5.69 25.07 -15.71
N ALA A 31 4.62 25.77 -16.11
CA ALA A 31 4.36 27.11 -15.63
C ALA A 31 4.24 27.14 -14.09
N PRO A 32 4.90 28.10 -13.41
CA PRO A 32 4.86 28.19 -11.95
C PRO A 32 3.49 28.61 -11.38
N GLU A 33 2.66 29.32 -12.16
CA GLU A 33 1.58 30.17 -11.62
C GLU A 33 0.18 29.50 -11.51
N SER A 34 0.07 28.18 -11.39
CA SER A 34 -1.26 27.56 -11.17
C SER A 34 -1.23 26.26 -10.36
N ARG A 35 -0.32 26.16 -9.39
CA ARG A 35 -0.12 24.93 -8.64
C ARG A 35 -0.39 25.09 -7.15
N ASP A 36 -1.66 25.31 -6.80
CA ASP A 36 -2.21 24.88 -5.51
C ASP A 36 -2.32 23.33 -5.50
N TYR A 37 -1.22 22.65 -5.80
CA TYR A 37 -1.14 21.22 -5.50
C TYR A 37 -0.82 21.12 -4.02
N ASP A 38 -1.74 20.54 -3.27
CA ASP A 38 -1.49 20.12 -1.90
C ASP A 38 -0.47 18.97 -1.97
N ILE A 39 0.82 19.32 -1.92
CA ILE A 39 1.92 18.35 -1.97
C ILE A 39 2.03 17.74 -0.57
N GLU A 40 1.54 16.52 -0.43
CA GLU A 40 1.77 15.72 0.77
C GLU A 40 3.19 15.12 0.71
N LEU A 41 4.03 15.45 1.70
CA LEU A 41 5.40 14.93 1.81
C LEU A 41 5.45 13.84 2.87
N PHE A 42 5.83 12.62 2.47
CA PHE A 42 6.03 11.50 3.39
C PHE A 42 7.49 11.42 3.85
N PHE A 43 7.68 11.44 5.18
CA PHE A 43 9.00 11.29 5.79
C PHE A 43 9.25 9.83 6.16
N ASN A 44 10.44 9.34 5.81
CA ASN A 44 10.91 7.99 6.14
C ASN A 44 9.92 6.87 5.79
N PRO A 45 9.40 6.81 4.54
CA PRO A 45 8.55 5.70 4.15
C PRO A 45 9.34 4.39 4.24
N VAL A 46 8.70 3.37 4.79
CA VAL A 46 9.24 2.02 4.87
C VAL A 46 8.58 1.13 3.82
N ARG A 47 9.35 0.17 3.33
CA ARG A 47 8.89 -0.83 2.36
C ARG A 47 8.55 -2.12 3.10
N ILE A 48 7.32 -2.60 2.95
CA ILE A 48 6.83 -3.80 3.61
C ILE A 48 7.00 -4.98 2.65
N GLU A 49 7.72 -6.00 3.09
CA GLU A 49 8.07 -7.16 2.29
C GLU A 49 7.77 -8.45 3.06
N MET A 50 7.60 -9.53 2.31
CA MET A 50 7.57 -10.87 2.87
C MET A 50 8.81 -11.65 2.47
N HIS A 51 9.19 -12.60 3.31
CA HIS A 51 10.23 -13.57 2.97
C HIS A 51 9.88 -14.30 1.67
N GLN A 52 10.86 -14.54 0.80
CA GLN A 52 10.62 -15.07 -0.55
C GLN A 52 9.89 -16.44 -0.58
N ALA A 53 10.07 -17.23 0.47
CA ALA A 53 9.42 -18.53 0.63
C ALA A 53 8.00 -18.47 1.22
N SER A 54 7.50 -17.27 1.55
CA SER A 54 6.17 -17.08 2.12
C SER A 54 5.08 -17.26 1.07
N THR A 55 3.91 -17.70 1.52
CA THR A 55 2.73 -17.88 0.67
C THR A 55 1.72 -16.75 0.87
N ILE A 56 1.19 -16.22 -0.23
CA ILE A 56 0.23 -15.11 -0.25
C ILE A 56 -1.06 -15.50 -1.00
N ALA A 57 -2.20 -15.06 -0.47
CA ALA A 57 -3.50 -15.09 -1.12
C ALA A 57 -4.17 -13.70 -1.04
N CYS A 58 -5.30 -13.53 -1.72
CA CYS A 58 -6.18 -12.36 -1.62
C CYS A 58 -7.62 -12.86 -1.49
N GLY A 59 -8.44 -12.25 -0.62
CA GLY A 59 -9.85 -12.66 -0.46
C GLY A 59 -10.60 -11.93 0.65
N GLU A 60 -11.87 -12.31 0.85
CA GLU A 60 -12.75 -11.73 1.88
C GLU A 60 -12.52 -12.30 3.30
N SER A 61 -11.71 -13.35 3.41
CA SER A 61 -11.38 -14.01 4.67
C SER A 61 -10.05 -14.74 4.58
N GLY A 62 -9.44 -15.07 5.72
CA GLY A 62 -8.17 -15.80 5.76
C GLY A 62 -8.24 -17.17 5.10
N ALA A 63 -7.32 -17.45 4.18
CA ALA A 63 -7.21 -18.72 3.49
C ALA A 63 -6.22 -19.67 4.20
N SER A 64 -6.61 -20.93 4.36
CA SER A 64 -5.73 -21.95 4.95
C SER A 64 -4.56 -22.28 4.03
N GLY A 65 -3.38 -22.55 4.62
CA GLY A 65 -2.16 -22.86 3.87
C GLY A 65 -1.38 -21.64 3.37
N PHE A 66 -1.87 -20.42 3.62
CA PHE A 66 -1.18 -19.18 3.29
C PHE A 66 -0.56 -18.55 4.53
N ASP A 67 0.59 -17.89 4.37
CA ASP A 67 1.20 -17.08 5.42
C ASP A 67 0.45 -15.77 5.61
N ILE A 68 -0.01 -15.18 4.51
CA ILE A 68 -0.83 -13.98 4.51
C ILE A 68 -1.94 -14.10 3.46
N THR A 69 -3.13 -13.61 3.80
CA THR A 69 -4.22 -13.34 2.86
C THR A 69 -4.52 -11.85 2.93
N LEU A 70 -4.25 -11.12 1.85
CA LEU A 70 -4.62 -9.70 1.77
C LEU A 70 -6.14 -9.55 1.68
N ALA A 71 -6.68 -8.47 2.27
CA ALA A 71 -8.07 -8.11 2.07
C ALA A 71 -8.36 -7.91 0.58
N MET A 72 -9.53 -8.38 0.11
CA MET A 72 -9.88 -8.34 -1.32
C MET A 72 -9.84 -6.94 -1.92
N ASP A 73 -10.10 -5.93 -1.11
CA ASP A 73 -10.17 -4.52 -1.44
C ASP A 73 -8.95 -3.71 -0.97
N ILE A 74 -7.82 -4.39 -0.69
CA ILE A 74 -6.59 -3.77 -0.15
C ILE A 74 -6.07 -2.60 -1.01
N GLU A 75 -6.28 -2.63 -2.34
CA GLU A 75 -5.86 -1.57 -3.26
C GLU A 75 -6.58 -0.25 -3.03
N HIS A 76 -7.80 -0.25 -2.47
CA HIS A 76 -8.53 0.97 -2.11
C HIS A 76 -7.82 1.81 -1.04
N HIS A 77 -6.86 1.21 -0.32
CA HIS A 77 -6.06 1.93 0.67
C HIS A 77 -4.85 2.66 0.06
N ASN A 78 -4.63 2.57 -1.26
CA ASN A 78 -3.63 3.39 -1.95
C ASN A 78 -3.94 4.88 -1.74
N PHE A 79 -2.97 5.61 -1.20
CA PHE A 79 -3.03 7.05 -0.87
C PHE A 79 -4.07 7.45 0.18
N GLY A 80 -4.79 6.47 0.73
CA GLY A 80 -5.75 6.61 1.82
C GLY A 80 -5.08 6.52 3.20
N LEU A 81 -5.76 7.08 4.21
CA LEU A 81 -5.39 6.92 5.61
C LEU A 81 -5.89 5.56 6.12
N VAL A 82 -4.99 4.72 6.62
CA VAL A 82 -5.34 3.52 7.39
C VAL A 82 -5.13 3.79 8.88
N THR A 83 -6.05 3.30 9.70
CA THR A 83 -6.03 3.50 11.15
C THR A 83 -5.72 2.17 11.86
N PRO A 84 -5.52 2.19 13.19
CA PRO A 84 -5.41 0.96 13.97
C PRO A 84 -6.61 0.01 13.85
N ASP A 85 -7.75 0.46 13.30
CA ASP A 85 -8.96 -0.36 13.12
C ASP A 85 -9.14 -0.85 11.68
N THR A 86 -8.26 -0.42 10.75
CA THR A 86 -8.30 -0.86 9.35
C THR A 86 -7.72 -2.26 9.20
N LEU A 87 -8.54 -3.20 8.75
CA LEU A 87 -8.12 -4.56 8.42
C LEU A 87 -7.30 -4.54 7.12
N LEU A 88 -6.06 -5.03 7.17
CA LEU A 88 -5.22 -5.19 5.97
C LEU A 88 -5.27 -6.60 5.39
N GLY A 89 -5.70 -7.57 6.20
CA GLY A 89 -5.78 -8.98 5.82
C GLY A 89 -5.65 -9.90 7.01
N TRP A 90 -5.34 -11.16 6.74
CA TRP A 90 -5.19 -12.22 7.72
C TRP A 90 -3.83 -12.87 7.61
N ILE A 91 -3.29 -13.30 8.73
CA ILE A 91 -1.98 -13.91 8.82
C ILE A 91 -2.01 -15.13 9.71
N ASN A 92 -1.20 -16.13 9.39
CA ASN A 92 -1.01 -17.25 10.31
C ASN A 92 -0.09 -16.86 11.49
N PRO A 93 -0.09 -17.62 12.60
CA PRO A 93 0.67 -17.25 13.79
C PRO A 93 2.19 -17.06 13.58
N ALA A 94 2.78 -17.73 12.59
CA ALA A 94 4.21 -17.65 12.29
C ALA A 94 4.54 -16.54 11.27
N ALA A 95 3.55 -15.96 10.61
CA ALA A 95 3.77 -15.03 9.51
C ALA A 95 4.33 -13.68 9.98
N MET A 96 4.09 -13.26 11.22
CA MET A 96 4.70 -12.04 11.78
C MET A 96 6.24 -12.06 11.75
N ASP A 97 6.85 -13.25 11.80
CA ASP A 97 8.31 -13.44 11.70
C ASP A 97 8.81 -13.53 10.26
N LYS A 98 7.89 -13.67 9.30
CA LYS A 98 8.18 -13.75 7.87
C LYS A 98 8.00 -12.44 7.13
N MET A 99 7.62 -11.37 7.84
CA MET A 99 7.43 -10.04 7.27
C MET A 99 8.53 -9.09 7.75
N ALA A 100 8.86 -8.12 6.89
CA ALA A 100 9.84 -7.09 7.19
C ALA A 100 9.31 -5.71 6.75
N ALA A 101 9.70 -4.69 7.50
CA ALA A 101 9.53 -3.30 7.11
C ALA A 101 10.88 -2.62 7.28
N PHE A 102 11.66 -2.55 6.21
CA PHE A 102 13.02 -2.01 6.28
C PHE A 102 13.00 -0.49 6.09
N ASP A 103 13.69 0.21 6.97
CA ASP A 103 14.03 1.62 6.78
C ASP A 103 15.28 1.79 5.90
N ALA A 104 15.72 3.04 5.71
CA ALA A 104 16.91 3.36 4.93
C ALA A 104 18.22 2.77 5.51
N GLU A 105 18.23 2.43 6.81
CA GLU A 105 19.36 1.83 7.52
C GLU A 105 19.28 0.29 7.56
N ARG A 106 18.24 -0.29 6.93
CA ARG A 106 17.91 -1.73 6.93
C ARG A 106 17.53 -2.30 8.30
N SER A 107 17.04 -1.47 9.20
CA SER A 107 16.40 -1.90 10.44
C SER A 107 14.98 -2.37 10.16
N ASN A 108 14.58 -3.51 10.73
CA ASN A 108 13.22 -4.05 10.55
C ASN A 108 12.26 -3.52 11.62
N HIS A 109 11.23 -2.79 11.19
CA HIS A 109 10.21 -2.16 12.03
C HIS A 109 8.84 -2.84 11.97
N PHE A 110 8.70 -3.99 11.29
CA PHE A 110 7.38 -4.56 10.98
C PHE A 110 6.49 -4.74 12.22
N LYS A 111 7.03 -5.35 13.29
CA LYS A 111 6.29 -5.58 14.54
C LYS A 111 5.99 -4.31 15.34
N GLN A 112 6.69 -3.21 15.05
CA GLN A 112 6.43 -1.89 15.65
C GLN A 112 5.31 -1.16 14.90
N LEU A 113 5.12 -1.46 13.61
CA LEU A 113 4.13 -0.84 12.73
C LEU A 113 2.82 -1.61 12.64
N TYR A 114 2.87 -2.94 12.81
CA TYR A 114 1.72 -3.81 12.66
C TYR A 114 1.52 -4.72 13.87
N ARG A 115 0.26 -5.09 14.08
CA ARG A 115 -0.16 -6.04 15.10
C ARG A 115 -1.02 -7.12 14.48
N GLU A 116 -0.91 -8.30 15.05
CA GLU A 116 -1.83 -9.40 14.83
C GLU A 116 -2.86 -9.37 15.97
N GLN A 117 -4.13 -9.58 15.62
CA GLN A 117 -5.22 -9.76 16.56
C GLN A 117 -6.23 -10.76 15.98
N ASP A 118 -6.41 -11.90 16.64
CA ASP A 118 -7.34 -12.97 16.23
C ASP A 118 -7.14 -13.46 14.77
N GLY A 119 -5.88 -13.53 14.34
CA GLY A 119 -5.45 -13.90 12.99
C GLY A 119 -5.53 -12.76 11.97
N ALA A 120 -5.99 -11.57 12.36
CA ALA A 120 -6.10 -10.41 11.49
C ALA A 120 -4.95 -9.42 11.68
N LEU A 121 -4.48 -8.83 10.57
CA LEU A 121 -3.36 -7.90 10.52
C LEU A 121 -3.88 -6.45 10.50
N TYR A 122 -3.42 -5.66 11.47
CA TYR A 122 -3.81 -4.26 11.64
C TYR A 122 -2.58 -3.34 11.78
N PRO A 123 -2.67 -2.08 11.33
CA PRO A 123 -1.72 -1.03 11.70
C PRO A 123 -1.68 -0.85 13.22
N ARG A 124 -0.56 -0.44 13.80
CA ARG A 124 -0.48 0.01 15.20
C ARG A 124 -0.72 1.51 15.37
N ARG A 125 -0.56 2.26 14.28
CA ARG A 125 -0.69 3.71 14.20
C ARG A 125 -1.27 4.10 12.85
N ASN A 126 -1.83 5.31 12.79
CA ASN A 126 -2.25 5.94 11.55
C ASN A 126 -1.11 5.95 10.53
N GLN A 127 -1.39 5.47 9.33
CA GLN A 127 -0.42 5.34 8.26
C GLN A 127 -1.05 5.71 6.92
N LYS A 128 -0.23 6.23 6.02
CA LYS A 128 -0.56 6.34 4.59
C LYS A 128 0.09 5.17 3.88
N LEU A 129 -0.73 4.36 3.21
CA LEU A 129 -0.24 3.24 2.41
C LEU A 129 -0.24 3.62 0.93
N PHE A 130 0.72 3.12 0.17
CA PHE A 130 0.79 3.38 -1.27
C PHE A 130 1.57 2.29 -1.99
N MET A 131 1.35 2.22 -3.31
CA MET A 131 1.88 1.17 -4.19
C MET A 131 1.44 -0.25 -3.77
N ILE A 132 0.24 -0.36 -3.22
CA ILE A 132 -0.41 -1.64 -2.94
C ILE A 132 -0.86 -2.25 -4.27
N THR A 133 -0.70 -3.57 -4.43
CA THR A 133 -1.27 -4.31 -5.55
C THR A 133 -2.00 -5.57 -5.12
N SER A 134 -3.10 -5.88 -5.80
CA SER A 134 -3.85 -7.14 -5.71
C SER A 134 -3.22 -8.24 -6.58
N ASN A 135 -2.23 -7.91 -7.44
CA ASN A 135 -1.45 -8.88 -8.17
C ASN A 135 -0.47 -9.61 -7.25
N LEU A 136 -0.82 -10.84 -6.88
CA LEU A 136 -0.07 -11.66 -5.93
C LEU A 136 1.36 -11.97 -6.35
N ASP A 137 1.65 -12.08 -7.65
CA ASP A 137 3.01 -12.34 -8.11
C ASP A 137 3.91 -11.11 -7.89
N ILE A 138 3.38 -9.90 -8.08
CA ILE A 138 4.09 -8.64 -7.78
C ILE A 138 4.24 -8.49 -6.26
N ALA A 139 3.15 -8.66 -5.51
CA ALA A 139 3.15 -8.52 -4.06
C ALA A 139 4.14 -9.47 -3.36
N ARG A 140 4.32 -10.68 -3.90
CA ARG A 140 5.30 -11.67 -3.41
C ARG A 140 6.74 -11.35 -3.82
N SER A 141 6.97 -10.84 -5.03
CA SER A 141 8.32 -10.70 -5.58
C SER A 141 8.96 -9.34 -5.33
N ASP A 142 8.16 -8.31 -5.06
CA ASP A 142 8.64 -6.95 -4.82
C ASP A 142 8.31 -6.50 -3.40
N CYS A 143 7.09 -6.03 -3.14
CA CYS A 143 6.65 -5.58 -1.82
C CYS A 143 5.13 -5.74 -1.68
N LEU A 144 4.68 -5.84 -0.44
CA LEU A 144 3.25 -5.80 -0.13
C LEU A 144 2.69 -4.38 -0.32
N TRP A 145 3.39 -3.38 0.23
CA TRP A 145 3.10 -1.96 0.09
C TRP A 145 4.24 -1.12 0.69
N TYR A 146 4.17 0.19 0.49
CA TYR A 146 4.93 1.17 1.26
C TYR A 146 4.05 1.80 2.33
N ALA A 147 4.64 2.21 3.44
CA ALA A 147 3.93 2.89 4.52
C ALA A 147 4.72 4.09 5.05
N ALA A 148 4.02 5.19 5.31
CA ALA A 148 4.53 6.31 6.08
C ALA A 148 3.59 6.57 7.27
N LEU A 149 4.15 6.96 8.42
CA LEU A 149 3.31 7.37 9.55
C LEU A 149 2.56 8.65 9.19
N ALA A 150 1.28 8.70 9.54
CA ALA A 150 0.44 9.88 9.42
C ALA A 150 0.19 10.46 10.82
N GLU A 151 0.27 11.79 10.94
CA GLU A 151 -0.05 12.53 12.17
C GLU A 151 -1.57 12.63 12.41
#